data_AF-A0A3M2TAM2-F1
#
_entry.id   AF-A0A3M2TAM2-F1
#
_cell.length_a   1.000
_cell.length_b   1.000
_cell.length_c   1.000
_cell.angle_alpha   90.00
_cell.angle_beta   90.00
_cell.angle_gamma   90.00
#
_symmetry.space_group_name_H-M   'P 1'
#
loop_
_entity.id
_entity.type
_entity.pdbx_description
1 polymer ?
#
loop_
_entity_poly.entity_id
_entity_poly.type
_entity_poly.pdbx_seq_one_letter_code
_entity_poly.pdbx_strand_id
1 'polypeptide(L)'
;MSSDTLKPLMAVFCEPETKRYIKKFCNLEESWQSHAATPDPDEDDNTVTIETTFDLDLKITRGSDGQSHSVTLAPPSFGKATQETPNYTEADDETTPRASPPAEPTRHYDIVHEFGTDFLWYGEEDPRRENLFAEDASEELSSFPPAVVKSYEAWVITYKINFKESCHDVRYYYPSVFFTVAQDVAWNVAGFLLAWRIALAPQTASVVYLTGRKEYLLKKGQENAVTLEFLTDQAVVLENANDFPVEW
;
A
#
# COMPACT_ATOMS: atom_id res chain seq x y z
N MET A 1 -3.12 24.56 7.23
CA MET A 1 -3.36 23.13 7.49
C MET A 1 -2.02 22.45 7.38
N SER A 2 -1.40 22.16 8.51
CA SER A 2 -0.07 21.56 8.63
C SER A 2 -0.16 20.60 9.80
N SER A 3 -0.86 19.49 9.61
CA SER A 3 -0.92 18.45 10.62
C SER A 3 -0.49 17.12 9.99
N ASP A 4 0.72 16.74 10.39
CA ASP A 4 1.44 15.49 10.20
C ASP A 4 0.81 14.43 9.29
N THR A 5 0.85 14.64 7.98
CA THR A 5 0.53 13.63 6.95
C THR A 5 1.36 12.34 7.10
N LEU A 6 2.43 12.39 7.91
CA LEU A 6 3.28 11.25 8.27
C LEU A 6 2.76 10.44 9.46
N LYS A 7 1.87 10.97 10.33
CA LYS A 7 1.33 10.27 11.51
C LYS A 7 0.74 8.89 11.19
N PRO A 8 -0.05 8.70 10.12
CA PRO A 8 -0.56 7.38 9.78
C PRO A 8 0.55 6.38 9.49
N LEU A 9 1.68 6.83 8.93
CA LEU A 9 2.85 5.97 8.70
C LEU A 9 3.54 5.59 10.02
N MET A 10 3.50 6.46 11.06
CA MET A 10 3.94 6.11 12.41
C MET A 10 3.09 4.99 12.98
N ALA A 11 1.76 5.07 12.80
CA ALA A 11 0.86 4.06 13.33
C ALA A 11 1.24 2.67 12.80
N VAL A 12 1.55 2.56 11.50
CA VAL A 12 2.04 1.30 10.91
C VAL A 12 3.33 0.79 11.56
N PHE A 13 4.26 1.70 11.86
CA PHE A 13 5.53 1.36 12.50
C PHE A 13 5.36 0.99 13.97
N CYS A 14 4.47 1.65 14.71
CA CYS A 14 4.28 1.43 16.14
C CYS A 14 3.44 0.16 16.42
N GLU A 15 2.44 -0.10 15.60
CA GLU A 15 1.49 -1.20 15.80
C GLU A 15 2.12 -2.58 15.53
N PRO A 16 2.15 -3.51 16.52
CA PRO A 16 2.82 -4.80 16.38
C PRO A 16 2.31 -5.64 15.21
N GLU A 17 1.02 -5.56 14.89
CA GLU A 17 0.40 -6.38 13.85
C GLU A 17 0.86 -5.97 12.45
N THR A 18 1.17 -4.68 12.26
CA THR A 18 1.52 -4.10 10.96
C THR A 18 3.02 -3.94 10.74
N LYS A 19 3.84 -4.02 11.80
CA LYS A 19 5.32 -4.06 11.69
C LYS A 19 5.84 -5.08 10.68
N ARG A 20 5.14 -6.21 10.51
CA ARG A 20 5.50 -7.28 9.54
C ARG A 20 5.49 -6.81 8.08
N TYR A 21 4.79 -5.72 7.78
CA TYR A 21 4.68 -5.16 6.43
C TYR A 21 5.82 -4.19 6.10
N ILE A 22 6.58 -3.76 7.11
CA ILE A 22 7.67 -2.81 6.96
C ILE A 22 9.00 -3.55 7.06
N LYS A 23 9.80 -3.42 6.01
CA LYS A 23 11.16 -3.96 5.95
C LYS A 23 12.16 -2.94 6.48
N LYS A 24 12.02 -1.68 6.07
CA LYS A 24 12.92 -0.59 6.46
C LYS A 24 12.13 0.72 6.52
N PHE A 25 12.50 1.58 7.46
CA PHE A 25 11.97 2.92 7.60
C PHE A 25 13.15 3.89 7.82
N CYS A 26 13.28 4.92 6.97
CA CYS A 26 14.34 5.93 7.05
C CYS A 26 13.77 7.33 7.30
N ASN A 27 14.51 8.12 8.10
CA ASN A 27 14.32 9.55 8.37
C ASN A 27 12.98 9.91 9.01
N LEU A 28 12.35 8.93 9.67
CA LEU A 28 11.03 9.07 10.26
C LEU A 28 11.07 9.49 11.72
N GLU A 29 11.87 8.77 12.52
CA GLU A 29 12.08 9.09 13.93
C GLU A 29 12.73 10.47 14.07
N GLU A 30 13.64 10.82 13.16
CA GLU A 30 14.24 12.15 13.10
C GLU A 30 13.24 13.20 12.63
N SER A 31 12.47 12.98 11.55
CA SER A 31 11.44 13.94 11.12
C SER A 31 10.34 14.19 12.17
N TRP A 32 10.11 13.22 13.06
CA TRP A 32 9.15 13.31 14.16
C TRP A 32 9.74 13.92 15.44
N GLN A 33 10.98 13.57 15.81
CA GLN A 33 11.67 14.07 17.00
C GLN A 33 12.42 15.39 16.77
N SER A 34 12.61 15.82 15.53
CA SER A 34 13.35 17.04 15.16
C SER A 34 12.53 18.31 15.38
N HIS A 35 12.22 18.55 16.64
CA HIS A 35 12.42 19.87 17.24
C HIS A 35 13.78 19.99 17.95
N ALA A 36 14.63 18.95 18.01
CA ALA A 36 15.82 18.97 18.89
C ALA A 36 17.13 18.28 18.44
N ALA A 37 17.28 17.77 17.21
CA ALA A 37 18.53 17.11 16.79
C ALA A 37 19.22 17.80 15.60
N THR A 38 20.56 17.72 15.57
CA THR A 38 21.42 18.36 14.56
C THR A 38 21.67 17.37 13.42
N PRO A 39 21.46 17.73 12.14
CA PRO A 39 21.56 16.80 11.01
C PRO A 39 22.97 16.28 10.71
N ASP A 40 23.04 15.06 10.19
CA ASP A 40 24.21 14.50 9.48
C ASP A 40 24.23 15.06 8.04
N PRO A 41 25.37 15.52 7.48
CA PRO A 41 25.37 16.36 6.27
C PRO A 41 25.18 15.60 4.94
N ASP A 42 25.06 14.27 4.97
CA ASP A 42 24.91 13.42 3.78
C ASP A 42 23.50 12.80 3.62
N GLU A 43 22.58 13.01 4.57
CA GLU A 43 21.19 12.54 4.47
C GLU A 43 20.22 13.66 4.03
N ASP A 44 19.36 13.34 3.05
CA ASP A 44 18.26 14.22 2.64
C ASP A 44 17.17 14.19 3.72
N ASP A 45 17.34 15.01 4.76
CA ASP A 45 16.43 15.20 5.89
C ASP A 45 14.98 15.47 5.47
N ASN A 46 14.75 15.95 4.24
CA ASN A 46 13.43 16.27 3.74
C ASN A 46 12.69 15.07 3.16
N THR A 47 13.30 13.88 3.14
CA THR A 47 12.73 12.70 2.53
C THR A 47 12.51 11.61 3.57
N VAL A 48 11.26 11.14 3.66
CA VAL A 48 10.88 9.92 4.36
C VAL A 48 10.80 8.76 3.37
N THR A 49 11.41 7.62 3.71
CA THR A 49 11.36 6.40 2.88
C THR A 49 10.90 5.19 3.68
N ILE A 50 9.97 4.43 3.10
CA ILE A 50 9.46 3.16 3.61
C ILE A 50 9.72 2.08 2.56
N GLU A 51 10.46 1.05 2.95
CA GLU A 51 10.54 -0.20 2.20
C GLU A 51 9.57 -1.19 2.84
N THR A 52 8.65 -1.75 2.05
CA THR A 52 7.72 -2.78 2.52
C THR A 52 8.27 -4.18 2.29
N THR A 53 7.71 -5.18 2.98
CA THR A 53 8.08 -6.60 2.79
C THR A 53 7.50 -7.22 1.52
N PHE A 54 6.59 -6.54 0.84
CA PHE A 54 5.90 -6.99 -0.37
C PHE A 54 6.33 -6.22 -1.63
N ASP A 55 7.61 -5.81 -1.67
CA ASP A 55 8.24 -5.19 -2.84
C ASP A 55 7.53 -3.91 -3.28
N LEU A 56 7.32 -2.99 -2.36
CA LEU A 56 6.89 -1.62 -2.62
C LEU A 56 7.72 -0.65 -1.78
N ASP A 57 8.30 0.35 -2.43
CA ASP A 57 8.99 1.45 -1.79
C ASP A 57 8.12 2.71 -1.90
N LEU A 58 7.83 3.31 -0.76
CA LEU A 58 7.14 4.61 -0.64
C LEU A 58 8.16 5.67 -0.22
N LYS A 59 8.30 6.71 -1.05
CA LYS A 59 9.10 7.88 -0.75
C LYS A 59 8.20 9.10 -0.66
N ILE A 60 8.28 9.84 0.44
CA ILE A 60 7.59 11.14 0.62
C ILE A 60 8.67 12.20 0.82
N THR A 61 8.75 13.15 -0.10
CA THR A 61 9.69 14.27 -0.03
C THR A 61 8.94 15.55 0.28
N ARG A 62 9.41 16.29 1.29
CA ARG A 62 8.92 17.61 1.67
C ARG A 62 9.47 18.65 0.71
N GLY A 63 8.59 19.50 0.20
CA GLY A 63 8.94 20.65 -0.63
C GLY A 63 9.68 21.71 0.17
N SER A 64 10.41 22.57 -0.53
CA SER A 64 11.17 23.67 0.06
C SER A 64 10.31 24.71 0.78
N ASP A 65 9.01 24.73 0.53
CA ASP A 65 8.01 25.57 1.21
C ASP A 65 7.55 24.98 2.56
N GLY A 66 8.00 23.76 2.91
CA GLY A 66 7.65 23.05 4.13
C GLY A 66 6.20 22.54 4.20
N GLN A 67 5.36 22.87 3.21
CA GLN A 67 3.94 22.54 3.14
C GLN A 67 3.62 21.56 2.03
N SER A 68 4.31 21.66 0.90
CA SER A 68 4.15 20.75 -0.22
C SER A 68 4.81 19.42 0.09
N HIS A 69 4.18 18.33 -0.32
CA HIS A 69 4.76 17.00 -0.28
C HIS A 69 4.69 16.40 -1.69
N SER A 70 5.68 15.59 -2.05
CA SER A 70 5.65 14.75 -3.24
C SER A 70 5.81 13.30 -2.84
N VAL A 71 4.99 12.45 -3.43
CA VAL A 71 5.02 11.00 -3.21
C VAL A 71 5.55 10.33 -4.46
N THR A 72 6.47 9.40 -4.26
CA THR A 72 6.90 8.44 -5.27
C THR A 72 6.66 7.03 -4.74
N LEU A 73 5.97 6.21 -5.52
CA LEU A 73 5.79 4.79 -5.26
C LEU A 73 6.46 4.01 -6.37
N ALA A 74 7.26 3.02 -5.99
CA ALA A 74 7.90 2.14 -6.96
C ALA A 74 7.91 0.71 -6.43
N PRO A 75 7.54 -0.31 -7.25
CA PRO A 75 8.07 -1.63 -6.98
C PRO A 75 9.60 -1.55 -7.12
N PRO A 76 10.38 -2.26 -6.29
CA PRO A 76 11.83 -2.25 -6.39
C PRO A 76 12.18 -2.60 -7.83
N SER A 77 13.01 -1.76 -8.46
CA SER A 77 13.50 -2.04 -9.80
C SER A 77 14.05 -3.46 -9.78
N PHE A 78 13.40 -4.38 -10.51
CA PHE A 78 14.06 -5.63 -10.90
C PHE A 78 15.40 -5.18 -11.46
N GLY A 79 16.48 -5.59 -10.79
CA GLY A 79 17.83 -5.20 -11.17
C GLY A 79 17.94 -5.31 -12.67
N LYS A 80 18.44 -4.26 -13.33
CA LYS A 80 18.71 -4.25 -14.77
C LYS A 80 19.30 -5.61 -15.10
N ALA A 81 18.49 -6.51 -15.65
CA ALA A 81 18.99 -7.68 -16.31
C ALA A 81 19.76 -7.08 -17.47
N THR A 82 21.08 -7.06 -17.32
CA THR A 82 22.02 -6.82 -18.39
C THR A 82 21.45 -7.56 -19.60
N GLN A 83 20.97 -6.82 -20.59
CA GLN A 83 20.90 -7.33 -21.94
C GLN A 83 22.36 -7.60 -22.31
N GLU A 84 22.89 -8.75 -21.89
CA GLU A 84 23.96 -9.40 -22.60
C GLU A 84 23.33 -9.82 -23.92
N THR A 85 23.41 -8.94 -24.90
CA THR A 85 23.34 -9.30 -26.31
C THR A 85 24.28 -10.47 -26.54
N PRO A 86 23.79 -11.69 -26.82
CA PRO A 86 24.65 -12.70 -27.36
C PRO A 86 24.83 -12.34 -28.84
N ASN A 87 26.03 -11.90 -29.20
CA ASN A 87 26.47 -11.89 -30.59
C ASN A 87 26.39 -13.35 -31.10
N TYR A 88 25.37 -13.67 -31.89
CA TYR A 88 25.36 -14.85 -32.74
C TYR A 88 25.46 -14.41 -34.20
N THR A 89 26.57 -14.80 -34.82
CA THR A 89 26.76 -14.82 -36.26
C THR A 89 25.89 -15.92 -36.88
N GLU A 90 25.09 -15.53 -37.87
CA GLU A 90 24.44 -16.25 -38.98
C GLU A 90 24.26 -17.78 -38.92
N ALA A 91 23.00 -18.23 -39.05
CA ALA A 91 22.53 -19.13 -40.11
C ALA A 91 20.99 -19.24 -40.13
N ASP A 92 20.43 -19.22 -41.34
CA ASP A 92 19.04 -19.41 -41.78
C ASP A 92 18.10 -20.22 -40.87
N ASP A 93 16.90 -19.67 -40.57
CA ASP A 93 15.61 -20.25 -40.98
C ASP A 93 14.44 -19.28 -40.70
N GLU A 94 13.51 -19.18 -41.65
CA GLU A 94 12.30 -18.39 -41.56
C GLU A 94 11.36 -18.95 -40.48
N THR A 95 11.02 -18.15 -39.45
CA THR A 95 9.67 -17.95 -38.88
C THR A 95 9.82 -17.17 -37.57
N THR A 96 9.87 -15.84 -37.64
CA THR A 96 9.86 -14.97 -36.45
C THR A 96 8.42 -14.84 -35.93
N PRO A 97 8.10 -15.22 -34.67
CA PRO A 97 6.87 -14.77 -34.05
C PRO A 97 7.04 -13.28 -33.77
N ARG A 98 6.27 -12.46 -34.48
CA ARG A 98 6.11 -11.02 -34.22
C ARG A 98 5.78 -10.85 -32.74
N ALA A 99 6.69 -10.28 -31.96
CA ALA A 99 6.42 -9.90 -30.58
C ALA A 99 5.20 -8.98 -30.59
N SER A 100 4.09 -9.48 -30.04
CA SER A 100 2.88 -8.69 -29.84
C SER A 100 3.22 -7.45 -29.03
N PRO A 101 2.59 -6.29 -29.29
CA PRO A 101 2.73 -5.13 -28.42
C PRO A 101 2.38 -5.52 -26.98
N PRO A 102 2.96 -4.86 -25.96
CA PRO A 102 2.61 -5.13 -24.57
C PRO A 102 1.09 -5.03 -24.44
N ALA A 103 0.46 -6.12 -23.99
CA ALA A 103 -0.98 -6.19 -23.80
C ALA A 103 -1.40 -5.03 -22.88
N GLU A 104 -2.45 -4.31 -23.27
CA GLU A 104 -3.00 -3.25 -22.42
C GLU A 104 -3.35 -3.85 -21.05
N PRO A 105 -3.10 -3.10 -19.95
CA PRO A 105 -3.53 -3.53 -18.63
C PRO A 105 -5.05 -3.70 -18.66
N THR A 106 -5.53 -4.87 -18.26
CA THR A 106 -6.95 -5.26 -18.37
C THR A 106 -7.59 -5.51 -17.02
N ARG A 107 -6.79 -5.60 -15.94
CA ARG A 107 -7.31 -5.96 -14.63
C ARG A 107 -7.78 -4.75 -13.85
N HIS A 108 -9.00 -4.82 -13.34
CA HIS A 108 -9.60 -3.84 -12.46
C HIS A 108 -10.04 -4.58 -11.20
N TYR A 109 -9.62 -4.08 -10.03
CA TYR A 109 -9.96 -4.69 -8.75
C TYR A 109 -10.60 -3.68 -7.82
N ASP A 110 -11.47 -4.14 -6.94
CA ASP A 110 -11.91 -3.39 -5.77
C ASP A 110 -11.41 -4.14 -4.52
N ILE A 111 -10.77 -3.43 -3.60
CA ILE A 111 -10.35 -3.96 -2.30
C ILE A 111 -11.27 -3.37 -1.25
N VAL A 112 -12.17 -4.21 -0.75
CA VAL A 112 -13.30 -3.82 0.09
C VAL A 112 -13.30 -4.66 1.36
N HIS A 113 -13.38 -4.02 2.52
CA HIS A 113 -13.40 -4.71 3.82
C HIS A 113 -14.75 -4.70 4.53
N GLU A 114 -15.76 -4.04 3.96
CA GLU A 114 -17.08 -3.87 4.59
C GLU A 114 -18.01 -5.08 4.38
N PHE A 115 -17.66 -6.06 3.54
CA PHE A 115 -18.54 -7.16 3.15
C PHE A 115 -17.87 -8.55 3.19
N GLY A 116 -17.81 -9.14 4.38
CA GLY A 116 -17.65 -10.61 4.52
C GLY A 116 -16.25 -11.17 4.25
N THR A 117 -16.19 -12.44 3.84
CA THR A 117 -14.98 -13.29 3.86
C THR A 117 -13.92 -12.94 2.82
N ASP A 118 -14.26 -12.10 1.85
CA ASP A 118 -13.52 -11.90 0.61
C ASP A 118 -13.28 -10.41 0.38
N PHE A 119 -12.01 -10.05 0.22
CA PHE A 119 -11.56 -8.66 0.22
C PHE A 119 -11.12 -8.19 -1.17
N LEU A 120 -10.94 -9.11 -2.14
CA LEU A 120 -10.50 -8.81 -3.51
C LEU A 120 -11.65 -9.08 -4.47
N TRP A 121 -12.23 -8.00 -4.98
CA TRP A 121 -13.37 -8.00 -5.88
C TRP A 121 -12.90 -7.64 -7.29
N TYR A 122 -13.59 -8.15 -8.32
CA TYR A 122 -13.34 -7.69 -9.69
C TYR A 122 -14.08 -6.37 -9.90
N GLY A 123 -13.37 -5.34 -10.35
CA GLY A 123 -13.96 -4.03 -10.63
C GLY A 123 -14.99 -4.10 -11.76
N GLU A 124 -15.84 -3.09 -11.86
CA GLU A 124 -16.92 -3.03 -12.86
C GLU A 124 -16.43 -3.16 -14.31
N GLU A 125 -15.23 -2.65 -14.58
CA GLU A 125 -14.59 -2.66 -15.91
C GLU A 125 -13.76 -3.94 -16.16
N ASP A 126 -13.65 -4.86 -15.19
CA ASP A 126 -12.82 -6.06 -15.37
C ASP A 126 -13.48 -7.06 -16.35
N PRO A 127 -12.73 -7.62 -17.32
CA PRO A 127 -13.23 -8.66 -18.21
C PRO A 127 -13.75 -9.93 -17.50
N ARG A 128 -13.36 -10.17 -16.24
CA ARG A 128 -13.79 -11.30 -15.41
C ARG A 128 -14.95 -10.98 -14.48
N ARG A 129 -15.59 -9.81 -14.62
CA ARG A 129 -16.70 -9.35 -13.76
C ARG A 129 -17.92 -10.29 -13.70
N GLU A 130 -18.00 -11.29 -14.58
CA GLU A 130 -18.95 -12.41 -14.42
C GLU A 130 -18.81 -13.07 -13.04
N ASN A 131 -17.59 -13.12 -12.50
CA ASN A 131 -17.32 -13.37 -11.09
C ASN A 131 -17.32 -12.03 -10.35
N LEU A 132 -17.98 -11.95 -9.20
CA LEU A 132 -18.02 -10.72 -8.41
C LEU A 132 -16.70 -10.48 -7.65
N PHE A 133 -16.06 -11.56 -7.23
CA PHE A 133 -14.82 -11.53 -6.47
C PHE A 133 -13.91 -12.71 -6.82
N ALA A 134 -12.63 -12.59 -6.44
CA ALA A 134 -11.66 -13.66 -6.58
C ALA A 134 -11.92 -14.72 -5.50
N GLU A 135 -12.47 -15.88 -5.88
CA GLU A 135 -12.74 -16.99 -4.96
C GLU A 135 -11.47 -17.47 -4.24
N ASP A 136 -10.35 -17.49 -4.95
CA ASP A 136 -9.03 -17.73 -4.39
C ASP A 136 -8.12 -16.53 -4.73
N ALA A 137 -7.99 -15.61 -3.77
CA ALA A 137 -7.11 -14.46 -3.90
C ALA A 137 -5.63 -14.88 -4.08
N SER A 138 -5.22 -16.06 -3.58
CA SER A 138 -3.86 -16.57 -3.76
C SER A 138 -3.61 -17.00 -5.21
N GLU A 139 -4.62 -17.60 -5.85
CA GLU A 139 -4.58 -17.94 -7.27
C GLU A 139 -4.62 -16.67 -8.14
N GLU A 140 -5.53 -15.73 -7.85
CA GLU A 140 -5.63 -14.47 -8.60
C GLU A 140 -4.33 -13.65 -8.51
N LEU A 141 -3.72 -13.60 -7.33
CA LEU A 141 -2.47 -12.88 -7.09
C LEU A 141 -1.22 -13.73 -7.39
N SER A 142 -1.36 -14.94 -7.96
CA SER A 142 -0.22 -15.84 -8.25
C SER A 142 0.80 -15.27 -9.23
N SER A 143 0.39 -14.32 -10.06
CA SER A 143 1.27 -13.59 -10.99
C SER A 143 2.16 -12.55 -10.31
N PHE A 144 1.92 -12.25 -9.03
CA PHE A 144 2.71 -11.33 -8.22
C PHE A 144 3.85 -12.08 -7.51
N PRO A 145 4.88 -11.36 -7.02
CA PRO A 145 5.86 -11.96 -6.12
C PRO A 145 5.17 -12.65 -4.94
N PRO A 146 5.64 -13.83 -4.49
CA PRO A 146 5.01 -14.58 -3.39
C PRO A 146 4.85 -13.78 -2.10
N ALA A 147 5.67 -12.76 -1.88
CA ALA A 147 5.57 -11.86 -0.75
C ALA A 147 4.26 -11.04 -0.75
N VAL A 148 3.76 -10.64 -1.93
CA VAL A 148 2.48 -9.93 -2.07
C VAL A 148 1.32 -10.81 -1.61
N VAL A 149 1.29 -12.07 -2.08
CA VAL A 149 0.25 -13.04 -1.70
C VAL A 149 0.25 -13.27 -0.19
N LYS A 150 1.43 -13.57 0.38
CA LYS A 150 1.57 -13.81 1.83
C LYS A 150 1.17 -12.60 2.67
N SER A 151 1.54 -11.39 2.24
CA SER A 151 1.20 -10.16 2.96
C SER A 151 -0.29 -9.82 2.83
N TYR A 152 -0.90 -10.07 1.67
CA TYR A 152 -2.34 -9.94 1.50
C TYR A 152 -3.12 -10.91 2.40
N GLU A 153 -2.73 -12.19 2.41
CA GLU A 153 -3.34 -13.20 3.27
C GLU A 153 -3.20 -12.84 4.75
N ALA A 154 -2.01 -12.39 5.18
CA ALA A 154 -1.78 -11.93 6.54
C ALA A 154 -2.65 -10.73 6.90
N TRP A 155 -2.84 -9.79 5.97
CA TRP A 155 -3.67 -8.60 6.17
C TRP A 155 -5.15 -8.94 6.33
N VAL A 156 -5.66 -9.88 5.53
CA VAL A 156 -7.01 -10.43 5.66
C VAL A 156 -7.18 -11.22 6.97
N ILE A 157 -6.19 -12.04 7.35
CA ILE A 157 -6.21 -12.82 8.59
C ILE A 157 -6.28 -11.89 9.81
N THR A 158 -5.51 -10.81 9.82
CA THR A 158 -5.55 -9.80 10.90
C THR A 158 -6.96 -9.24 11.09
N TYR A 159 -7.65 -8.87 10.01
CA TYR A 159 -9.04 -8.41 10.12
C TYR A 159 -9.94 -9.51 10.66
N LYS A 160 -9.86 -10.73 10.12
CA LYS A 160 -10.73 -11.85 10.53
C LYS A 160 -10.57 -12.22 12.01
N ILE A 161 -9.35 -12.15 12.54
CA ILE A 161 -9.08 -12.36 13.97
C ILE A 161 -9.74 -11.26 14.79
N ASN A 162 -9.45 -9.99 14.48
CA ASN A 162 -9.99 -8.84 15.20
C ASN A 162 -11.53 -8.78 15.14
N PHE A 163 -12.13 -9.04 13.97
CA PHE A 163 -13.59 -9.10 13.80
C PHE A 163 -14.22 -10.19 14.66
N LYS A 164 -13.59 -11.38 14.72
CA LYS A 164 -14.07 -12.47 15.57
C LYS A 164 -13.99 -12.10 17.05
N GLU A 165 -12.89 -11.48 17.47
CA GLU A 165 -12.72 -11.02 18.84
C GLU A 165 -13.70 -9.91 19.21
N SER A 166 -13.95 -8.96 18.32
CA SER A 166 -14.92 -7.88 18.54
C SER A 166 -16.35 -8.38 18.67
N CYS A 167 -16.74 -9.43 17.92
CA CYS A 167 -18.04 -10.11 18.06
C CYS A 167 -18.28 -10.72 19.45
N HIS A 168 -17.22 -11.01 20.21
CA HIS A 168 -17.29 -11.56 21.56
C HIS A 168 -17.20 -10.49 22.65
N ASP A 169 -16.90 -9.22 22.31
CA ASP A 169 -16.84 -8.13 23.27
C ASP A 169 -18.22 -7.45 23.42
N VAL A 170 -18.93 -7.83 24.48
CA VAL A 170 -20.26 -7.30 24.84
C VAL A 170 -20.28 -5.80 25.17
N ARG A 171 -19.11 -5.13 25.22
CA ARG A 171 -19.01 -3.69 25.53
C ARG A 171 -19.25 -2.79 24.33
N TYR A 172 -19.22 -3.33 23.10
CA TYR A 172 -19.35 -2.53 21.88
C TYR A 172 -20.66 -2.83 21.14
N TYR A 173 -21.65 -1.95 21.31
CA TYR A 173 -22.95 -2.02 20.62
C TYR A 173 -22.87 -1.57 19.14
N TYR A 174 -21.69 -1.10 18.68
CA TYR A 174 -21.36 -0.77 17.30
C TYR A 174 -19.91 -1.24 17.04
N PRO A 175 -19.65 -2.15 16.07
CA PRO A 175 -18.41 -2.90 16.09
C PRO A 175 -17.39 -2.19 15.21
N SER A 176 -16.51 -1.40 15.82
CA SER A 176 -15.19 -1.25 15.23
C SER A 176 -14.55 -2.64 15.18
N VAL A 177 -13.97 -3.03 14.04
CA VAL A 177 -13.26 -4.30 13.93
C VAL A 177 -12.02 -4.29 14.82
N PHE A 178 -11.33 -3.15 14.86
CA PHE A 178 -10.13 -2.93 15.66
C PHE A 178 -10.46 -2.27 17.00
N PHE A 179 -9.67 -2.60 18.02
CA PHE A 179 -9.91 -2.15 19.40
C PHE A 179 -9.40 -0.73 19.67
N THR A 180 -8.48 -0.22 18.86
CA THR A 180 -7.98 1.15 18.94
C THR A 180 -8.01 1.81 17.55
N VAL A 181 -8.12 3.14 17.52
CA VAL A 181 -8.04 3.89 16.26
C VAL A 181 -6.66 3.78 15.62
N ALA A 182 -5.60 3.70 16.42
CA ALA A 182 -4.25 3.49 15.91
C ALA A 182 -4.11 2.15 15.16
N GLN A 183 -4.71 1.08 15.67
CA GLN A 183 -4.75 -0.23 15.01
C GLN A 183 -5.52 -0.17 13.69
N ASP A 184 -6.70 0.46 13.69
CA ASP A 184 -7.51 0.62 12.48
C ASP A 184 -6.73 1.40 11.39
N VAL A 185 -6.15 2.55 11.76
CA VAL A 185 -5.35 3.37 10.84
C VAL A 185 -4.14 2.61 10.33
N ALA A 186 -3.40 1.91 11.21
CA ALA A 186 -2.25 1.11 10.82
C ALA A 186 -2.65 0.01 9.81
N TRP A 187 -3.75 -0.69 10.07
CA TRP A 187 -4.25 -1.73 9.19
C TRP A 187 -4.73 -1.17 7.84
N ASN A 188 -5.41 -0.02 7.85
CA ASN A 188 -5.85 0.69 6.63
C ASN A 188 -4.64 1.14 5.79
N VAL A 189 -3.62 1.72 6.41
CA VAL A 189 -2.40 2.15 5.69
C VAL A 189 -1.66 0.94 5.11
N ALA A 190 -1.53 -0.16 5.85
CA ALA A 190 -0.93 -1.38 5.32
C ALA A 190 -1.70 -1.94 4.11
N GLY A 191 -3.04 -1.95 4.20
CA GLY A 191 -3.91 -2.36 3.09
C GLY A 191 -3.80 -1.45 1.87
N PHE A 192 -3.73 -0.14 2.09
CA PHE A 192 -3.54 0.85 1.03
C PHE A 192 -2.20 0.68 0.31
N LEU A 193 -1.11 0.41 1.03
CA LEU A 193 0.19 0.10 0.43
C LEU A 193 0.14 -1.21 -0.37
N LEU A 194 -0.52 -2.26 0.14
CA LEU A 194 -0.75 -3.49 -0.63
C LEU A 194 -1.57 -3.22 -1.90
N ALA A 195 -2.61 -2.40 -1.82
CA ALA A 195 -3.44 -2.02 -2.95
C ALA A 195 -2.63 -1.27 -4.03
N TRP A 196 -1.76 -0.35 -3.63
CA TRP A 196 -0.81 0.30 -4.55
C TRP A 196 0.13 -0.69 -5.21
N ARG A 197 0.65 -1.66 -4.45
CA ARG A 197 1.50 -2.70 -5.02
C ARG A 197 0.78 -3.51 -6.10
N ILE A 198 -0.53 -3.75 -5.94
CA ILE A 198 -1.38 -4.41 -6.94
C ILE A 198 -1.62 -3.49 -8.14
N ALA A 199 -1.98 -2.22 -7.90
CA ALA A 199 -2.25 -1.22 -8.94
C ALA A 199 -1.03 -0.95 -9.85
N LEU A 200 0.18 -1.00 -9.30
CA LEU A 200 1.42 -0.77 -10.06
C LEU A 200 1.85 -1.96 -10.93
N ALA A 201 1.25 -3.14 -10.78
CA ALA A 201 1.62 -4.29 -11.60
C ALA A 201 1.24 -4.11 -13.08
N PRO A 202 2.04 -4.63 -14.03
CA PRO A 202 1.83 -4.38 -15.46
C PRO A 202 0.44 -4.73 -15.98
N GLN A 203 -0.16 -5.81 -15.48
CA GLN A 203 -1.48 -6.31 -15.86
C GLN A 203 -2.65 -5.52 -15.26
N THR A 204 -2.41 -4.72 -14.22
CA THR A 204 -3.44 -3.97 -13.49
C THR A 204 -3.60 -2.57 -14.08
N ALA A 205 -4.84 -2.25 -14.42
CA ALA A 205 -5.27 -0.95 -14.90
C ALA A 205 -5.64 -0.03 -13.74
N SER A 206 -6.42 -0.53 -12.78
CA SER A 206 -6.77 0.20 -11.57
C SER A 206 -7.13 -0.69 -10.40
N VAL A 207 -7.00 -0.14 -9.20
CA VAL A 207 -7.55 -0.72 -7.97
C VAL A 207 -8.38 0.35 -7.27
N VAL A 208 -9.61 0.07 -6.86
CA VAL A 208 -10.34 0.90 -5.91
C VAL A 208 -10.07 0.37 -4.52
N TYR A 209 -9.52 1.20 -3.63
CA TYR A 209 -9.37 0.85 -2.22
C TYR A 209 -10.48 1.54 -1.42
N LEU A 210 -11.33 0.78 -0.75
CA LEU A 210 -12.37 1.32 0.13
C LEU A 210 -11.88 1.27 1.58
N THR A 211 -11.92 2.41 2.26
CA THR A 211 -11.82 2.45 3.73
C THR A 211 -12.90 3.34 4.35
N GLY A 212 -13.64 2.76 5.29
CA GLY A 212 -14.91 3.32 5.74
C GLY A 212 -15.80 3.62 4.54
N ARG A 213 -16.27 4.87 4.45
CA ARG A 213 -17.19 5.30 3.38
C ARG A 213 -16.50 5.99 2.20
N LYS A 214 -15.17 5.94 2.12
CA LYS A 214 -14.40 6.64 1.09
C LYS A 214 -13.62 5.67 0.21
N GLU A 215 -13.75 5.89 -1.09
CA GLU A 215 -13.07 5.15 -2.14
C GLU A 215 -11.85 5.93 -2.63
N TYR A 216 -10.74 5.23 -2.83
CA TYR A 216 -9.51 5.76 -3.39
C TYR A 216 -9.17 5.01 -4.66
N LEU A 217 -9.27 5.69 -5.80
CA LEU A 217 -8.95 5.10 -7.10
C LEU A 217 -7.44 5.14 -7.34
N LEU A 218 -6.80 3.97 -7.31
CA LEU A 218 -5.37 3.80 -7.51
C LEU A 218 -5.09 3.50 -8.98
N LYS A 219 -4.47 4.46 -9.67
CA LYS A 219 -4.04 4.36 -11.07
C LYS A 219 -2.60 4.86 -11.21
N LYS A 220 -1.84 4.21 -12.09
CA LYS A 220 -0.47 4.64 -12.43
C LYS A 220 -0.47 6.09 -12.91
N GLY A 221 0.44 6.90 -12.38
CA GLY A 221 0.54 8.34 -12.64
C GLY A 221 -0.32 9.23 -11.73
N GLN A 222 -1.11 8.64 -10.82
CA GLN A 222 -1.92 9.38 -9.83
C GLN A 222 -1.44 9.16 -8.38
N GLU A 223 -0.25 8.59 -8.20
CA GLU A 223 0.32 8.20 -6.91
C GLU A 223 0.33 9.35 -5.91
N ASN A 224 0.74 10.53 -6.38
CA ASN A 224 0.94 11.69 -5.51
C ASN A 224 -0.36 12.20 -4.88
N ALA A 225 -1.33 12.56 -5.71
CA ALA A 225 -2.57 13.16 -5.23
C ALA A 225 -3.34 12.20 -4.31
N VAL A 226 -3.51 10.95 -4.74
CA VAL A 226 -4.34 9.96 -4.02
C VAL A 226 -3.67 9.50 -2.72
N THR A 227 -2.35 9.33 -2.70
CA THR A 227 -1.64 8.95 -1.48
C THR A 227 -1.66 10.06 -0.44
N LEU A 228 -1.44 11.32 -0.85
CA LEU A 228 -1.51 12.45 0.08
C LEU A 228 -2.93 12.66 0.62
N GLU A 229 -3.94 12.51 -0.23
CA GLU A 229 -5.35 12.57 0.18
C GLU A 229 -5.66 11.49 1.23
N PHE A 230 -5.34 10.23 0.93
CA PHE A 230 -5.52 9.11 1.85
C PHE A 230 -4.81 9.33 3.19
N LEU A 231 -3.52 9.69 3.17
CA LEU A 231 -2.76 9.92 4.41
C LEU A 231 -3.29 11.12 5.20
N THR A 232 -3.77 12.16 4.53
CA THR A 232 -4.41 13.30 5.21
C THR A 232 -5.69 12.86 5.91
N ASP A 233 -6.53 12.06 5.25
CA ASP A 233 -7.76 11.56 5.85
C ASP A 233 -7.48 10.65 7.05
N GLN A 234 -6.51 9.75 6.95
CA GLN A 234 -6.09 8.90 8.07
C GLN A 234 -5.50 9.71 9.24
N ALA A 235 -4.78 10.81 8.95
CA ALA A 235 -4.28 11.71 9.99
C ALA A 235 -5.44 12.40 10.74
N VAL A 236 -6.49 12.82 10.02
CA VAL A 236 -7.71 13.39 10.63
C VAL A 236 -8.42 12.35 11.51
N VAL A 237 -8.46 11.07 11.11
CA VAL A 237 -9.02 9.99 11.94
C VAL A 237 -8.24 9.86 13.26
N LEU A 238 -6.90 9.87 13.20
CA LEU A 238 -6.05 9.81 14.39
C LEU A 238 -6.24 11.03 15.31
N GLU A 239 -6.35 12.23 14.75
CA GLU A 239 -6.53 13.47 15.52
C GLU A 239 -7.87 13.52 16.26
N ASN A 240 -8.93 13.03 15.62
CA ASN A 240 -10.26 13.00 16.22
C ASN A 240 -10.41 11.95 17.32
N ALA A 241 -9.50 10.98 17.39
CA ALA A 241 -9.59 9.87 18.32
C ALA A 241 -9.18 10.20 19.76
N ASN A 242 -8.44 11.29 20.01
CA ASN A 242 -7.83 11.62 21.32
C ASN A 242 -7.01 10.46 21.98
N ASP A 243 -6.74 9.37 21.25
CA ASP A 243 -6.19 8.10 21.76
C ASP A 243 -4.66 7.99 21.61
N PHE A 244 -3.96 9.11 21.38
CA PHE A 244 -2.53 9.13 21.66
C PHE A 244 -2.34 9.35 23.16
N PRO A 245 -1.65 8.45 23.88
CA PRO A 245 -1.16 8.79 25.20
C PRO A 245 -0.27 10.02 25.02
N VAL A 246 -0.74 11.16 25.53
CA VAL A 246 0.08 12.33 25.78
C VAL A 246 0.97 11.95 26.96
N GLU A 247 2.00 11.15 26.70
CA GLU A 247 3.21 10.94 27.50
C GLU A 247 4.06 9.84 26.84
N TRP A 248 5.01 10.27 26.01
CA TRP A 248 6.23 9.54 25.67
C TRP A 248 7.39 10.53 25.66
#